data_AF-A0A2S7BYQ4-F1
#
_entry.id   AF-A0A2S7BYQ4-F1
#
_cell.length_a   1.000
_cell.length_b   1.000
_cell.length_c   1.000
_cell.angle_alpha   90.00
_cell.angle_beta   90.00
_cell.angle_gamma   90.00
#
_symmetry.space_group_name_H-M   'P 1'
#
loop_
_entity.id
_entity.type
_entity.pdbx_description
1 polymer ?
#
loop_
_entity_poly.entity_id
_entity_poly.type
_entity_poly.pdbx_seq_one_letter_code
_entity_poly.pdbx_strand_id
1 'polypeptide(L)'
;MVVAKEFLRGALISVCYCLAFLSLWYCSIDQWYLPVGLRVITLLFRPYREWPFLLVGDAAAMLWLRVPLSHTQDYDLAWAYVSPFVHAPMIALVVWLARNYVGKVLFHASVLIPFAIAIALCNSLWSIALNAGLGGPDTKNFMEFSLRYWLGSYLGILVFLLPAMLWSPRRKEIARLDLPRDLGMSVAVIVGLFYVIGFVQEPSFRTGLMVALIGPAVFLTFRHGWTGTALGTLLANFALAITLPKTYEIGYYNANLYAAQLVHVAVSTCLFIFGKKLVKPIRRFDTIRRIKADAQEAVQASYLAAERTLRNRVVEYSDLNVQMNRIRKRAIADLRERGNHAVAMEMTRIAVIESRLLHEYVSALYPLEIETHGLFGSLRREGLERLTSSTFECLLYGDCSKLSLGLQLAAYRCTLNALELLPEADKHFLHARVWRGRGAQGIVMRVFADTSLIDSVRRDSPEAEAEFRARLKSHGGTFRRRHALVLTFLMAEASPAIATAQPSSVPRWLAARHAR
;
A
#
# COMPACT_ATOMS: atom_id res chain seq x y z
N MET A 1 -30.66 26.61 -31.46
CA MET A 1 -30.96 25.64 -30.38
C MET A 1 -29.79 25.43 -29.39
N VAL A 2 -28.54 25.29 -29.85
CA VAL A 2 -27.38 25.04 -28.95
C VAL A 2 -27.14 26.19 -27.96
N VAL A 3 -27.16 27.45 -28.43
CA VAL A 3 -26.96 28.65 -27.58
C VAL A 3 -28.04 28.78 -26.50
N ALA A 4 -29.31 28.51 -26.85
CA ALA A 4 -30.43 28.56 -25.89
C ALA A 4 -30.28 27.50 -24.78
N LYS A 5 -29.78 26.31 -25.15
CA LYS A 5 -29.50 25.21 -24.20
C LYS A 5 -28.32 25.55 -23.28
N GLU A 6 -27.29 26.21 -23.78
CA GLU A 6 -26.16 26.69 -22.96
C GLU A 6 -26.58 27.80 -22.00
N PHE A 7 -27.41 28.74 -22.46
CA PHE A 7 -27.96 29.80 -21.62
C PHE A 7 -28.87 29.23 -20.52
N LEU A 8 -29.77 28.31 -20.86
CA LEU A 8 -30.64 27.63 -19.88
C LEU A 8 -29.80 26.87 -18.83
N ARG A 9 -28.73 26.20 -19.26
CA ARG A 9 -27.79 25.53 -18.35
C ARG A 9 -27.07 26.53 -17.45
N GLY A 10 -26.61 27.65 -17.99
CA GLY A 10 -25.97 28.72 -17.23
C GLY A 10 -26.91 29.36 -16.20
N ALA A 11 -28.15 29.64 -16.60
CA ALA A 11 -29.19 30.15 -15.70
C ALA A 11 -29.47 29.16 -14.56
N LEU A 12 -29.57 27.86 -14.86
CA LEU A 12 -29.73 26.83 -13.83
C LEU A 12 -28.53 26.77 -12.87
N ILE A 13 -27.29 26.91 -13.38
CA ILE A 13 -26.09 27.00 -12.53
C ILE A 13 -26.17 28.22 -11.60
N SER A 14 -26.58 29.38 -12.11
CA SER A 14 -26.75 30.61 -11.33
C SER A 14 -27.78 30.44 -10.20
N VAL A 15 -28.96 29.88 -10.51
CA VAL A 15 -30.02 29.62 -9.52
C VAL A 15 -29.55 28.62 -8.46
N CYS A 16 -28.96 27.50 -8.86
CA CYS A 16 -28.43 26.52 -7.92
C CYS A 16 -27.32 27.10 -7.03
N TYR A 17 -26.43 27.93 -7.61
CA TYR A 17 -25.38 28.61 -6.85
C TYR A 17 -25.97 29.59 -5.83
N CYS A 18 -26.96 30.40 -6.24
CA CYS A 18 -27.65 31.36 -5.38
C CYS A 18 -28.31 30.65 -4.19
N LEU A 19 -29.06 29.57 -4.44
CA LEU A 19 -29.69 28.77 -3.38
C LEU A 19 -28.65 28.16 -2.44
N ALA A 20 -27.57 27.58 -2.98
CA ALA A 20 -26.49 27.02 -2.16
C ALA A 20 -25.81 28.10 -1.31
N PHE A 21 -25.58 29.30 -1.87
CA PHE A 21 -25.02 30.43 -1.16
C PHE A 21 -25.90 30.84 0.03
N LEU A 22 -27.20 31.01 -0.20
CA LEU A 22 -28.16 31.40 0.84
C LEU A 22 -28.25 30.32 1.92
N SER A 23 -28.36 29.04 1.56
CA SER A 23 -28.37 27.94 2.54
C SER A 23 -27.12 27.93 3.41
N LEU A 24 -25.94 28.11 2.80
CA LEU A 24 -24.68 28.18 3.54
C LEU A 24 -24.57 29.41 4.42
N TRP A 25 -25.12 30.54 3.97
CA TRP A 25 -25.17 31.75 4.76
C TRP A 25 -25.98 31.54 6.04
N TYR A 26 -27.17 30.93 5.95
CA TYR A 26 -28.00 30.59 7.12
C TYR A 26 -27.34 29.58 8.07
N CYS A 27 -26.47 28.70 7.56
CA CYS A 27 -25.69 27.78 8.38
C CYS A 27 -24.37 28.36 8.91
N SER A 28 -24.05 29.62 8.58
CA SER A 28 -22.77 30.26 8.90
C SER A 28 -22.91 31.39 9.91
N ILE A 29 -21.79 31.71 10.57
CA ILE A 29 -21.63 32.89 11.43
C ILE A 29 -20.33 33.60 10.98
N ASP A 30 -20.11 34.86 11.34
CA ASP A 30 -18.90 35.63 10.94
C ASP A 30 -17.58 34.89 11.23
N GLN A 31 -17.51 34.14 12.34
CA GLN A 31 -16.35 33.34 12.74
C GLN A 31 -16.19 32.04 11.93
N TRP A 32 -17.18 31.68 11.09
CA TRP A 32 -17.21 30.46 10.28
C TRP A 32 -18.00 30.69 8.97
N TYR A 33 -17.51 31.61 8.13
CA TYR A 33 -18.22 32.10 6.96
C TYR A 33 -18.07 31.17 5.73
N LEU A 34 -18.98 30.20 5.62
CA LEU A 34 -19.03 29.19 4.57
C LEU A 34 -19.17 29.72 3.13
N PRO A 35 -19.92 30.81 2.84
CA PRO A 35 -20.13 31.25 1.46
C PRO A 35 -18.85 31.64 0.71
N VAL A 36 -17.82 32.13 1.41
CA VAL A 36 -16.49 32.40 0.79
C VAL A 36 -15.84 31.12 0.29
N GLY A 37 -15.95 30.03 1.05
CA GLY A 37 -15.41 28.75 0.64
C GLY A 37 -16.07 28.23 -0.64
N LEU A 38 -17.41 28.28 -0.71
CA LEU A 38 -18.15 27.94 -1.92
C LEU A 38 -17.64 28.74 -3.12
N ARG A 39 -17.58 30.07 -3.00
CA ARG A 39 -17.13 30.97 -4.07
C ARG A 39 -15.75 30.63 -4.58
N VAL A 40 -14.76 30.52 -3.68
CA VAL A 40 -13.37 30.24 -4.02
C VAL A 40 -13.25 28.91 -4.77
N ILE A 41 -13.96 27.87 -4.34
CA ILE A 41 -13.85 26.53 -4.92
C ILE A 41 -14.59 26.40 -6.23
N THR A 42 -15.76 27.03 -6.36
CA THR A 42 -16.43 27.10 -7.66
C THR A 42 -15.56 27.82 -8.67
N LEU A 43 -14.90 28.92 -8.31
CA LEU A 43 -13.98 29.65 -9.22
C LEU A 43 -12.71 28.85 -9.52
N LEU A 44 -12.17 28.12 -8.53
CA LEU A 44 -10.94 27.36 -8.69
C LEU A 44 -11.12 26.13 -9.61
N PHE A 45 -12.23 25.40 -9.47
CA PHE A 45 -12.45 24.13 -10.16
C PHE A 45 -13.35 24.21 -11.40
N ARG A 46 -14.25 25.21 -11.52
CA ARG A 46 -15.12 25.36 -12.70
C ARG A 46 -14.40 26.00 -13.89
N PRO A 47 -14.80 25.67 -15.13
CA PRO A 47 -14.24 26.28 -16.33
C PRO A 47 -14.65 27.76 -16.45
N TYR A 48 -13.82 28.58 -17.10
CA TYR A 48 -14.03 30.04 -17.23
C TYR A 48 -15.38 30.41 -17.89
N ARG A 49 -15.92 29.55 -18.77
CA ARG A 49 -17.24 29.75 -19.40
C ARG A 49 -18.41 29.80 -18.42
N GLU A 50 -18.28 29.18 -17.25
CA GLU A 50 -19.35 29.13 -16.23
C GLU A 50 -19.26 30.31 -15.23
N TRP A 51 -18.15 31.07 -15.25
CA TRP A 51 -17.91 32.15 -14.28
C TRP A 51 -18.94 33.28 -14.31
N PRO A 52 -19.37 33.80 -15.48
CA PRO A 52 -20.36 34.87 -15.50
C PRO A 52 -21.67 34.46 -14.81
N PHE A 53 -22.10 33.21 -15.02
CA PHE A 53 -23.31 32.68 -14.38
C PHE A 53 -23.15 32.52 -12.86
N LEU A 54 -21.97 32.10 -12.40
CA LEU A 54 -21.65 32.02 -10.97
C LEU A 54 -21.65 33.41 -10.32
N LEU A 55 -21.06 34.41 -10.97
CA LEU A 55 -21.01 35.79 -10.48
C LEU A 55 -22.39 36.44 -10.41
N VAL A 56 -23.26 36.17 -11.39
CA VAL A 56 -24.67 36.62 -11.35
C VAL A 56 -25.41 35.98 -10.19
N GLY A 57 -25.25 34.67 -9.96
CA GLY A 57 -25.86 33.98 -8.83
C GLY A 57 -25.36 34.49 -7.47
N ASP A 58 -24.06 34.82 -7.38
CA ASP A 58 -23.44 35.40 -6.19
C ASP A 58 -23.95 36.81 -5.89
N ALA A 59 -24.04 37.66 -6.92
CA ALA A 59 -24.60 39.00 -6.80
C ALA A 59 -26.08 38.95 -6.39
N ALA A 60 -26.88 38.04 -6.98
CA ALA A 60 -28.28 37.86 -6.62
C ALA A 60 -28.45 37.44 -5.15
N ALA A 61 -27.64 36.49 -4.67
CA ALA A 61 -27.67 36.04 -3.28
C ALA A 61 -27.25 37.14 -2.30
N MET A 62 -26.21 37.91 -2.64
CA MET A 62 -25.75 39.04 -1.81
C MET A 62 -26.76 40.20 -1.80
N LEU A 63 -27.41 40.51 -2.92
CA LEU A 63 -28.48 41.51 -2.98
C LEU A 63 -29.66 41.11 -2.08
N TRP A 64 -30.06 39.84 -2.14
CA TRP A 64 -31.12 39.29 -1.28
C TRP A 64 -30.83 39.50 0.21
N LEU A 65 -29.56 39.43 0.62
CA LEU A 65 -29.13 39.60 2.01
C LEU A 65 -28.90 41.06 2.39
N ARG A 66 -28.25 41.87 1.54
CA ARG A 66 -27.80 43.22 1.87
C ARG A 66 -28.89 44.28 1.72
N VAL A 67 -29.82 44.12 0.77
CA VAL A 67 -30.91 45.11 0.53
C VAL A 67 -31.82 45.22 1.76
N PRO A 68 -32.35 44.12 2.34
CA PRO A 68 -33.14 44.21 3.57
C PRO A 68 -32.33 44.78 4.75
N LEU A 69 -31.04 44.42 4.84
CA LEU A 69 -30.16 44.89 5.91
C LEU A 69 -29.98 46.41 5.89
N SER A 70 -29.76 47.00 4.71
CA SER A 70 -29.65 48.45 4.54
C SER A 70 -30.90 49.18 5.00
N HIS A 71 -32.09 48.66 4.69
CA HIS A 71 -33.35 49.24 5.15
C HIS A 71 -33.58 49.09 6.66
N THR A 72 -33.06 48.04 7.29
CA THR A 72 -33.26 47.78 8.73
C THR A 72 -32.23 48.46 9.64
N GLN A 73 -31.04 48.76 9.13
CA GLN A 73 -29.90 49.27 9.91
C GLN A 73 -29.39 50.63 9.41
N ASP A 74 -30.16 51.32 8.56
CA ASP A 74 -29.86 52.63 7.97
C ASP A 74 -28.47 52.72 7.29
N TYR A 75 -28.02 51.62 6.67
CA TYR A 75 -26.81 51.65 5.84
C TYR A 75 -27.09 52.27 4.48
N ASP A 76 -26.06 52.87 3.88
CA ASP A 76 -26.17 53.49 2.56
C ASP A 76 -26.64 52.47 1.51
N LEU A 77 -27.59 52.89 0.69
CA LEU A 77 -28.13 52.10 -0.44
C LEU A 77 -27.02 51.76 -1.44
N ALA A 78 -26.04 52.66 -1.61
CA ALA A 78 -24.88 52.41 -2.47
C ALA A 78 -24.12 51.15 -2.04
N TRP A 79 -23.92 50.92 -0.74
CA TRP A 79 -23.31 49.70 -0.23
C TRP A 79 -24.13 48.47 -0.60
N ALA A 80 -25.46 48.48 -0.41
CA ALA A 80 -26.30 47.32 -0.67
C ALA A 80 -26.31 46.91 -2.15
N TYR A 81 -26.38 47.89 -3.07
CA TYR A 81 -26.49 47.63 -4.50
C TYR A 81 -25.15 47.46 -5.22
N VAL A 82 -24.12 48.22 -4.87
CA VAL A 82 -22.83 48.21 -5.62
C VAL A 82 -21.91 47.11 -5.13
N SER A 83 -21.85 46.87 -3.82
CA SER A 83 -20.89 45.91 -3.24
C SER A 83 -21.02 44.47 -3.77
N PRO A 84 -22.22 43.90 -4.06
CA PRO A 84 -22.34 42.55 -4.60
C PRO A 84 -21.66 42.38 -5.97
N PHE A 85 -21.77 43.39 -6.84
CA PHE A 85 -21.19 43.37 -8.18
C PHE A 85 -19.69 43.63 -8.20
N VAL A 86 -19.14 44.23 -7.14
CA VAL A 86 -17.70 44.53 -7.06
C VAL A 86 -16.96 43.44 -6.28
N HIS A 87 -17.56 42.90 -5.23
CA HIS A 87 -16.89 41.96 -4.34
C HIS A 87 -16.57 40.61 -5.01
N ALA A 88 -17.53 40.01 -5.70
CA ALA A 88 -17.36 38.70 -6.33
C ALA A 88 -16.34 38.72 -7.50
N PRO A 89 -16.38 39.69 -8.43
CA PRO A 89 -15.40 39.77 -9.51
C PRO A 89 -13.98 40.01 -9.04
N MET A 90 -13.77 40.74 -7.93
CA MET A 90 -12.43 40.94 -7.37
C MET A 90 -11.80 39.64 -6.89
N ILE A 91 -12.58 38.77 -6.22
CA ILE A 91 -12.10 37.44 -5.84
C ILE A 91 -11.85 36.59 -7.08
N ALA A 92 -12.72 36.67 -8.09
CA ALA A 92 -12.53 35.98 -9.36
C ALA A 92 -11.24 36.42 -10.07
N LEU A 93 -10.87 37.71 -10.02
CA LEU A 93 -9.61 38.22 -10.56
C LEU A 93 -8.40 37.60 -9.84
N VAL A 94 -8.41 37.55 -8.50
CA VAL A 94 -7.33 36.92 -7.72
C VAL A 94 -7.18 35.44 -8.07
N VAL A 95 -8.30 34.70 -8.18
CA VAL A 95 -8.28 33.28 -8.59
C VAL A 95 -7.80 33.13 -10.03
N TRP A 96 -8.19 34.03 -10.94
CA TRP A 96 -7.75 34.03 -12.33
C TRP A 96 -6.24 34.25 -12.43
N LEU A 97 -5.70 35.25 -11.73
CA LEU A 97 -4.26 35.51 -11.65
C LEU A 97 -3.52 34.26 -11.13
N ALA A 98 -4.00 33.67 -10.03
CA ALA A 98 -3.39 32.47 -9.47
C ALA A 98 -3.40 31.29 -10.46
N ARG A 99 -4.52 31.07 -11.17
CA ARG A 99 -4.64 30.01 -12.18
C ARG A 99 -3.73 30.25 -13.40
N ASN A 100 -3.51 31.51 -13.78
CA ASN A 100 -2.70 31.87 -14.95
C ASN A 100 -1.19 31.81 -14.66
N TYR A 101 -0.75 32.39 -13.54
CA TYR A 101 0.68 32.50 -13.20
C TYR A 101 1.24 31.24 -12.54
N VAL A 102 0.48 30.58 -11.67
CA VAL A 102 0.95 29.38 -10.93
C VAL A 102 0.61 28.08 -11.67
N GLY A 103 -0.40 28.13 -12.56
CA GLY A 103 -0.77 27.01 -13.42
C GLY A 103 -1.14 25.75 -12.64
N LYS A 104 -0.63 24.59 -13.10
CA LYS A 104 -0.93 23.28 -12.49
C LYS A 104 -0.33 23.12 -11.08
N VAL A 105 0.66 23.93 -10.71
CA VAL A 105 1.32 23.87 -9.40
C VAL A 105 0.37 24.33 -8.29
N LEU A 106 -0.60 25.20 -8.61
CA LEU A 106 -1.61 25.71 -7.66
C LEU A 106 -2.36 24.59 -6.94
N PHE A 107 -2.63 23.47 -7.63
CA PHE A 107 -3.37 22.33 -7.08
C PHE A 107 -2.53 21.41 -6.18
N HIS A 108 -1.24 21.70 -5.97
CA HIS A 108 -0.44 21.01 -4.97
C HIS A 108 -0.80 21.50 -3.57
N ALA A 109 -0.98 20.58 -2.62
CA ALA A 109 -1.33 20.90 -1.24
C ALA A 109 -0.40 21.93 -0.58
N SER A 110 0.90 21.91 -0.92
CA SER A 110 1.90 22.84 -0.41
C SER A 110 1.68 24.29 -0.86
N VAL A 111 0.98 24.51 -1.97
CA VAL A 111 0.68 25.85 -2.52
C VAL A 111 -0.77 26.22 -2.28
N LEU A 112 -1.67 25.24 -2.26
CA LEU A 112 -3.10 25.49 -2.13
C LEU A 112 -3.50 25.97 -0.73
N ILE A 113 -2.85 25.47 0.33
CA ILE A 113 -3.08 25.93 1.72
C ILE A 113 -2.62 27.39 1.92
N PRO A 114 -1.38 27.80 1.56
CA PRO A 114 -1.00 29.20 1.66
C PRO A 114 -1.80 30.10 0.71
N PHE A 115 -2.24 29.59 -0.46
CA PHE A 115 -3.17 30.32 -1.32
C PHE A 115 -4.53 30.54 -0.64
N ALA A 116 -5.08 29.53 0.06
CA ALA A 116 -6.31 29.66 0.83
C ALA A 116 -6.20 30.70 1.95
N ILE A 117 -5.03 30.78 2.61
CA ILE A 117 -4.73 31.80 3.61
C ILE A 117 -4.71 33.20 2.97
N ALA A 118 -4.01 33.35 1.84
CA ALA A 118 -3.87 34.63 1.15
C ALA A 118 -5.21 35.14 0.61
N ILE A 119 -6.01 34.27 -0.02
CA ILE A 119 -7.31 34.67 -0.57
C ILE A 119 -8.32 35.00 0.53
N ALA A 120 -8.24 34.34 1.69
CA ALA A 120 -9.02 34.72 2.87
C ALA A 120 -8.65 36.13 3.36
N LEU A 121 -7.36 36.48 3.38
CA LEU A 121 -6.90 37.83 3.75
C LEU A 121 -7.42 38.87 2.75
N CYS A 122 -7.27 38.60 1.44
CA CYS A 122 -7.80 39.47 0.40
C CYS A 122 -9.31 39.67 0.52
N ASN A 123 -10.07 38.60 0.80
CA ASN A 123 -11.52 38.67 1.02
C ASN A 123 -11.88 39.57 2.21
N SER A 124 -11.17 39.41 3.33
CA SER A 124 -11.37 40.23 4.55
C SER A 124 -11.08 41.72 4.29
N LEU A 125 -9.91 42.02 3.72
CA LEU A 125 -9.49 43.39 3.41
C LEU A 125 -10.45 44.08 2.43
N TRP A 126 -10.90 43.34 1.41
CA TRP A 126 -11.83 43.89 0.41
C TRP A 126 -13.22 44.13 0.99
N SER A 127 -13.71 43.23 1.86
CA SER A 127 -14.96 43.43 2.59
C SER A 127 -14.92 44.70 3.43
N ILE A 128 -13.82 44.93 4.15
CA ILE A 128 -13.63 46.13 4.98
C ILE A 128 -13.54 47.38 4.11
N ALA A 129 -12.77 47.35 3.02
CA ALA A 129 -12.64 48.48 2.11
C ALA A 129 -13.97 48.90 1.48
N LEU A 130 -14.81 47.94 1.06
CA LEU A 130 -16.14 48.22 0.54
C LEU A 130 -17.10 48.73 1.61
N ASN A 131 -17.02 48.21 2.84
CA ASN A 131 -17.83 48.70 3.95
C ASN A 131 -17.48 50.15 4.28
N ALA A 132 -16.18 50.47 4.39
CA ALA A 132 -15.71 51.82 4.67
C ALA A 132 -15.97 52.82 3.52
N GLY A 133 -15.79 52.38 2.27
CA GLY A 133 -15.89 53.24 1.09
C GLY A 133 -17.32 53.50 0.59
N LEU A 134 -18.28 52.64 0.92
CA LEU A 134 -19.67 52.73 0.44
C LEU A 134 -20.69 53.01 1.57
N GLY A 135 -20.26 53.36 2.78
CA GLY A 135 -21.17 53.65 3.90
C GLY A 135 -21.88 52.42 4.48
N GLY A 136 -21.18 51.29 4.52
CA GLY A 136 -21.65 50.03 5.12
C GLY A 136 -21.39 49.93 6.63
N PRO A 137 -21.39 48.70 7.19
CA PRO A 137 -21.20 48.46 8.62
C PRO A 137 -19.92 49.09 9.20
N ASP A 138 -20.02 49.62 10.42
CA ASP A 138 -19.00 50.43 11.09
C ASP A 138 -17.68 49.65 11.33
N THR A 139 -16.55 50.15 10.82
CA THR A 139 -15.24 49.45 10.81
C THR A 139 -14.23 50.02 11.81
N LYS A 140 -14.69 50.58 12.94
CA LYS A 140 -13.85 51.32 13.90
C LYS A 140 -12.66 50.51 14.47
N ASN A 141 -12.85 49.20 14.68
CA ASN A 141 -11.77 48.28 15.12
C ASN A 141 -11.21 47.47 13.94
N PHE A 142 -10.52 48.12 13.01
CA PHE A 142 -9.99 47.50 11.79
C PHE A 142 -9.28 46.16 12.04
N MET A 143 -8.39 46.10 13.03
CA MET A 143 -7.57 44.90 13.28
C MET A 143 -8.40 43.71 13.76
N GLU A 144 -9.32 43.94 14.70
CA GLU A 144 -10.18 42.90 15.26
C GLU A 144 -11.16 42.35 14.20
N PHE A 145 -11.80 43.25 13.46
CA PHE A 145 -12.68 42.87 12.34
C PHE A 145 -11.92 42.12 11.25
N SER A 146 -10.74 42.60 10.88
CA SER A 146 -9.91 41.97 9.84
C SER A 146 -9.50 40.54 10.20
N LEU A 147 -9.03 40.33 11.43
CA LEU A 147 -8.65 39.00 11.93
C LEU A 147 -9.85 38.06 12.03
N ARG A 148 -11.00 38.54 12.52
CA ARG A 148 -12.22 37.75 12.63
C ARG A 148 -12.74 37.31 11.25
N TYR A 149 -12.85 38.24 10.31
CA TYR A 149 -13.31 37.96 8.94
C TYR A 149 -12.33 37.06 8.20
N TRP A 150 -11.02 37.28 8.42
CA TRP A 150 -9.98 36.42 7.84
C TRP A 150 -10.07 34.99 8.36
N LEU A 151 -10.20 34.80 9.67
CA LEU A 151 -10.30 33.49 10.30
C LEU A 151 -11.53 32.72 9.79
N GLY A 152 -12.69 33.38 9.80
CA GLY A 152 -13.94 32.78 9.32
C GLY A 152 -13.89 32.43 7.84
N SER A 153 -13.30 33.31 7.01
CA SER A 153 -13.09 33.06 5.58
C SER A 153 -12.17 31.87 5.34
N TYR A 154 -11.06 31.78 6.08
CA TYR A 154 -10.11 30.67 5.94
C TYR A 154 -10.72 29.33 6.34
N LEU A 155 -11.41 29.26 7.49
CA LEU A 155 -12.12 28.06 7.93
C LEU A 155 -13.20 27.66 6.92
N GLY A 156 -13.96 28.63 6.39
CA GLY A 156 -14.96 28.40 5.36
C GLY A 156 -14.35 27.81 4.08
N ILE A 157 -13.21 28.33 3.62
CA ILE A 157 -12.48 27.77 2.48
C ILE A 157 -12.04 26.34 2.76
N LEU A 158 -11.47 26.05 3.94
CA LEU A 158 -11.01 24.70 4.29
C LEU A 158 -12.14 23.66 4.26
N VAL A 159 -13.34 23.98 4.74
CA VAL A 159 -14.50 23.06 4.77
C VAL A 159 -14.78 22.46 3.40
N PHE A 160 -14.65 23.25 2.34
CA PHE A 160 -14.93 22.79 0.98
C PHE A 160 -13.65 22.38 0.23
N LEU A 161 -12.50 22.96 0.57
CA LEU A 161 -11.23 22.72 -0.13
C LEU A 161 -10.72 21.32 0.16
N LEU A 162 -10.75 20.92 1.44
CA LEU A 162 -10.21 19.65 1.88
C LEU A 162 -10.95 18.44 1.29
N PRO A 163 -12.30 18.39 1.26
CA PRO A 163 -13.01 17.31 0.60
C PRO A 163 -12.80 17.32 -0.93
N ALA A 164 -12.78 18.49 -1.57
CA ALA A 164 -12.49 18.60 -3.00
C ALA A 164 -11.10 18.03 -3.35
N MET A 165 -10.11 18.20 -2.48
CA MET A 165 -8.79 17.61 -2.65
C MET A 165 -8.76 16.10 -2.34
N LEU A 166 -9.47 15.64 -1.32
CA LEU A 166 -9.56 14.22 -0.94
C LEU A 166 -10.20 13.37 -2.06
N TRP A 167 -11.24 13.89 -2.70
CA TRP A 167 -11.94 13.20 -3.80
C TRP A 167 -11.35 13.47 -5.18
N SER A 168 -10.27 14.26 -5.27
CA SER A 168 -9.63 14.54 -6.55
C SER A 168 -8.92 13.29 -7.08
N PRO A 169 -9.28 12.77 -8.28
CA PRO A 169 -8.67 11.57 -8.86
C PRO A 169 -7.18 11.75 -9.19
N ARG A 170 -6.66 12.97 -9.07
CA ARG A 170 -5.24 13.33 -9.27
C ARG A 170 -4.33 12.84 -8.13
N ARG A 171 -4.87 12.49 -6.96
CA ARG A 171 -4.12 11.90 -5.84
C ARG A 171 -4.52 10.44 -5.63
N LYS A 172 -3.83 9.53 -6.31
CA LYS A 172 -3.89 8.09 -5.98
C LYS A 172 -2.91 7.80 -4.84
N GLU A 173 -3.24 8.22 -3.63
CA GLU A 173 -2.62 7.59 -2.45
C GLU A 173 -3.34 6.26 -2.20
N ILE A 174 -2.57 5.18 -2.03
CA ILE A 174 -3.13 3.87 -1.72
C ILE A 174 -3.86 4.00 -0.38
N ALA A 175 -5.19 3.87 -0.40
CA ALA A 175 -6.01 3.90 0.80
C ALA A 175 -5.49 2.82 1.76
N ARG A 176 -5.02 3.25 2.94
CA ARG A 176 -4.49 2.32 3.94
C ARG A 176 -5.65 1.56 4.56
N LEU A 177 -5.51 0.24 4.68
CA LEU A 177 -6.54 -0.65 5.27
C LEU A 177 -6.95 -0.24 6.68
N ASP A 178 -6.08 0.43 7.43
CA ASP A 178 -6.33 0.89 8.80
C ASP A 178 -7.07 2.23 8.90
N LEU A 179 -7.20 2.98 7.80
CA LEU A 179 -7.85 4.30 7.77
C LEU A 179 -9.28 4.31 8.33
N PRO A 180 -10.21 3.39 7.98
CA PRO A 180 -11.56 3.42 8.53
C PRO A 180 -11.58 3.16 10.04
N ARG A 181 -10.68 2.32 10.56
CA ARG A 181 -10.57 2.04 12.00
C ARG A 181 -10.08 3.25 12.77
N ASP A 182 -8.99 3.86 12.30
CA ASP A 182 -8.38 5.02 12.95
C ASP A 182 -9.29 6.26 12.84
N LEU A 183 -10.03 6.40 11.74
CA LEU A 183 -11.07 7.42 11.58
C LEU A 183 -12.23 7.19 12.55
N GLY A 184 -12.73 5.95 12.68
CA GLY A 184 -13.79 5.60 13.63
C GLY A 184 -13.42 5.88 15.07
N MET A 185 -12.19 5.54 15.48
CA MET A 185 -11.65 5.89 16.79
C MET A 185 -11.59 7.42 17.00
N SER A 186 -11.16 8.17 15.99
CA SER A 186 -11.07 9.63 16.06
C SER A 186 -12.44 10.28 16.22
N VAL A 187 -13.45 9.78 15.50
CA VAL A 187 -14.84 10.22 15.64
C VAL A 187 -15.38 9.91 17.04
N ALA A 188 -15.14 8.71 17.56
CA ALA A 188 -15.56 8.33 18.91
C ALA A 188 -14.97 9.25 19.99
N VAL A 189 -13.68 9.61 19.88
CA VAL A 189 -13.03 10.56 20.80
C VAL A 189 -13.64 11.95 20.69
N ILE A 190 -13.90 12.44 19.48
CA ILE A 190 -14.55 13.75 19.26
C ILE A 190 -15.94 13.78 19.88
N VAL A 191 -16.75 12.73 19.68
CA VAL A 191 -18.09 12.62 20.27
C VAL A 191 -18.02 12.57 21.79
N GLY A 192 -17.06 11.83 22.37
CA GLY A 192 -16.82 11.81 23.81
C GLY A 192 -16.46 13.18 24.37
N LEU A 193 -15.53 13.90 23.74
CA LEU A 193 -15.16 15.26 24.13
C LEU A 193 -16.35 16.23 24.00
N PHE A 194 -17.13 16.12 22.93
CA PHE A 194 -18.32 16.93 22.71
C PHE A 194 -19.37 16.71 23.81
N TYR A 195 -19.61 15.45 24.21
CA TYR A 195 -20.50 15.12 25.31
C TYR A 195 -20.04 15.81 26.61
N VAL A 196 -18.74 15.71 26.95
CA VAL A 196 -18.18 16.36 28.14
C VAL A 196 -18.31 17.89 28.11
N ILE A 197 -18.10 18.53 26.95
CA ILE A 197 -18.28 19.98 26.76
C ILE A 197 -19.71 20.42 27.14
N GLY A 198 -20.71 19.57 26.91
CA GLY A 198 -22.11 19.86 27.28
C GLY A 198 -22.39 19.88 28.78
N PHE A 199 -21.59 19.19 29.60
CA PHE A 199 -21.78 19.13 31.06
C PHE A 199 -20.91 20.13 31.83
N VAL A 200 -19.81 20.60 31.25
CA VAL A 200 -18.87 21.50 31.91
C VAL A 200 -19.39 22.95 31.86
N GLN A 201 -19.71 23.48 33.05
CA GLN A 201 -20.18 24.86 33.23
C GLN A 201 -19.02 25.87 33.30
N GLU A 202 -17.83 25.44 33.72
CA GLU A 202 -16.70 26.35 33.91
C GLU A 202 -16.11 26.81 32.55
N PRO A 203 -16.03 28.12 32.26
CA PRO A 203 -15.61 28.64 30.96
C PRO A 203 -14.18 28.24 30.55
N SER A 204 -13.26 28.19 31.51
CA SER A 204 -11.84 27.88 31.29
C SER A 204 -11.66 26.43 30.83
N PHE A 205 -12.24 25.47 31.57
CA PHE A 205 -12.20 24.05 31.20
C PHE A 205 -12.93 23.77 29.89
N ARG A 206 -14.06 24.45 29.65
CA ARG A 206 -14.80 24.33 28.39
C ARG A 206 -13.95 24.76 27.19
N THR A 207 -13.20 25.85 27.31
CA THR A 207 -12.28 26.33 26.27
C THR A 207 -11.13 25.35 26.04
N GLY A 208 -10.56 24.78 27.12
CA GLY A 208 -9.54 23.74 27.03
C GLY A 208 -10.02 22.48 26.29
N LEU A 209 -11.25 22.04 26.55
CA LEU A 209 -11.89 20.92 25.85
C LEU A 209 -12.13 21.22 24.37
N MET A 210 -12.56 22.46 24.03
CA MET A 210 -12.70 22.89 22.63
C MET A 210 -11.36 22.87 21.89
N VAL A 211 -10.26 23.28 22.54
CA VAL A 211 -8.92 23.15 21.99
C VAL A 211 -8.53 21.69 21.79
N ALA A 212 -8.86 20.81 22.74
CA ALA A 212 -8.55 19.37 22.67
C ALA A 212 -9.19 18.64 21.48
N LEU A 213 -10.27 19.18 20.89
CA LEU A 213 -10.93 18.62 19.70
C LEU A 213 -10.01 18.52 18.46
N ILE A 214 -8.88 19.25 18.42
CA ILE A 214 -7.88 19.11 17.35
C ILE A 214 -6.95 17.90 17.54
N GLY A 215 -6.90 17.32 18.75
CA GLY A 215 -6.01 16.20 19.10
C GLY A 215 -6.15 14.98 18.18
N PRO A 216 -7.37 14.51 17.87
CA PRO A 216 -7.59 13.45 16.89
C PRO A 216 -7.04 13.76 15.49
N ALA A 217 -7.06 15.03 15.07
CA ALA A 217 -6.47 15.44 13.79
C ALA A 217 -4.93 15.29 13.77
N VAL A 218 -4.27 15.58 14.90
CA VAL A 218 -2.84 15.35 15.09
C VAL A 218 -2.52 13.85 15.01
N PHE A 219 -3.29 13.02 15.70
CA PHE A 219 -3.14 11.55 15.66
C PHE A 219 -3.30 11.00 14.23
N LEU A 220 -4.35 11.40 13.51
CA LEU A 220 -4.59 10.99 12.13
C LEU A 220 -3.48 11.46 11.20
N THR A 221 -2.94 12.67 11.41
CA THR A 221 -1.81 13.19 10.64
C THR A 221 -0.57 12.32 10.80
N PHE A 222 -0.25 11.91 12.03
CA PHE A 222 0.91 11.05 12.29
C PHE A 222 0.80 9.68 11.63
N ARG A 223 -0.41 9.11 11.56
CA ARG A 223 -0.65 7.78 10.99
C ARG A 223 -0.85 7.80 9.48
N HIS A 224 -1.69 8.69 8.97
CA HIS A 224 -2.13 8.69 7.56
C HIS A 224 -1.53 9.82 6.73
N GLY A 225 -0.72 10.71 7.32
CA GLY A 225 -0.12 11.83 6.62
C GLY A 225 -1.17 12.85 6.19
N TRP A 226 -1.07 13.33 4.95
CA TRP A 226 -1.91 14.41 4.45
C TRP A 226 -3.42 14.07 4.42
N THR A 227 -3.78 12.82 4.09
CA THR A 227 -5.19 12.36 4.13
C THR A 227 -5.75 12.41 5.55
N GLY A 228 -4.94 12.03 6.54
CA GLY A 228 -5.27 12.15 7.95
C GLY A 228 -5.39 13.60 8.42
N THR A 229 -4.51 14.49 7.95
CA THR A 229 -4.62 15.93 8.23
C THR A 229 -5.90 16.52 7.65
N ALA A 230 -6.24 16.20 6.41
CA ALA A 230 -7.45 16.72 5.77
C ALA A 230 -8.74 16.22 6.46
N LEU A 231 -8.84 14.91 6.72
CA LEU A 231 -10.00 14.34 7.41
C LEU A 231 -10.10 14.81 8.86
N GLY A 232 -8.98 14.83 9.58
CA GLY A 232 -8.93 15.25 10.96
C GLY A 232 -9.28 16.73 11.15
N THR A 233 -8.74 17.61 10.30
CA THR A 233 -9.04 19.05 10.39
C THR A 233 -10.48 19.36 9.98
N LEU A 234 -11.06 18.63 9.01
CA LEU A 234 -12.49 18.71 8.71
C LEU A 234 -13.35 18.31 9.92
N LEU A 235 -13.06 17.16 10.53
CA LEU A 235 -13.79 16.68 11.70
C LEU A 235 -13.70 17.67 12.87
N ALA A 236 -12.52 18.23 13.14
CA ALA A 236 -12.33 19.23 14.20
C ALA A 236 -13.11 20.53 13.91
N ASN A 237 -13.12 20.98 12.65
CA ASN A 237 -13.86 22.17 12.22
C ASN A 237 -15.38 21.98 12.37
N PHE A 238 -15.92 20.83 11.95
CA PHE A 238 -17.33 20.50 12.17
C PHE A 238 -17.68 20.32 13.66
N ALA A 239 -16.78 19.72 14.45
CA ALA A 239 -16.99 19.59 15.89
C ALA A 239 -17.11 20.96 16.56
N LEU A 240 -16.22 21.90 16.23
CA LEU A 240 -16.32 23.28 16.70
C LEU A 240 -17.60 23.95 16.19
N ALA A 241 -17.95 23.79 14.91
CA ALA A 241 -19.17 24.34 14.33
C ALA A 241 -20.45 23.93 15.09
N ILE A 242 -20.54 22.67 15.52
CA ILE A 242 -21.69 22.17 16.28
C ILE A 242 -21.73 22.74 17.71
N THR A 243 -20.57 23.12 18.28
CA THR A 243 -20.52 23.78 19.59
C THR A 243 -20.96 25.24 19.59
N LEU A 244 -21.20 25.86 18.42
CA LEU A 244 -21.68 27.24 18.34
C LEU A 244 -23.10 27.32 18.94
N PRO A 245 -23.36 28.30 19.82
CA PRO A 245 -24.72 28.54 20.30
C PRO A 245 -25.61 28.97 19.13
N LYS A 246 -26.81 28.39 19.04
CA LYS A 246 -27.79 28.65 17.96
C LYS A 246 -28.53 29.99 18.10
N THR A 247 -28.03 30.92 18.91
CA THR A 247 -28.60 32.26 19.05
C THR A 247 -28.33 33.04 17.78
N TYR A 248 -29.37 33.26 16.99
CA TYR A 248 -29.28 33.95 15.70
C TYR A 248 -29.27 35.46 15.92
N GLU A 249 -28.12 36.00 16.34
CA GLU A 249 -27.86 37.44 16.36
C GLU A 249 -26.88 37.78 15.22
N ILE A 250 -27.26 38.75 14.39
CA ILE A 250 -26.42 39.24 13.30
C ILE A 250 -25.17 39.86 13.92
N GLY A 251 -23.99 39.35 13.58
CA GLY A 251 -22.72 39.81 14.15
C GLY A 251 -22.29 39.12 15.46
N TYR A 252 -22.97 38.05 15.89
CA TYR A 252 -22.70 37.35 17.16
C TYR A 252 -21.22 36.95 17.31
N TYR A 253 -20.59 37.45 18.38
CA TYR A 253 -19.19 37.24 18.71
C TYR A 253 -19.04 36.46 20.02
N ASN A 254 -18.29 35.37 19.98
CA ASN A 254 -17.91 34.62 21.17
C ASN A 254 -16.39 34.55 21.28
N ALA A 255 -15.83 35.20 22.31
CA ALA A 255 -14.39 35.30 22.53
C ALA A 255 -13.73 33.95 22.86
N ASN A 256 -14.39 33.11 23.66
CA ASN A 256 -13.86 31.80 24.08
C ASN A 256 -13.76 30.83 22.89
N LEU A 257 -14.79 30.82 22.04
CA LEU A 257 -14.80 30.03 20.82
C LEU A 257 -13.74 30.53 19.82
N TYR A 258 -13.60 31.85 19.68
CA TYR A 258 -12.60 32.47 18.82
C TYR A 258 -11.17 32.06 19.20
N ALA A 259 -10.86 32.04 20.50
CA ALA A 259 -9.56 31.56 21.00
C ALA A 259 -9.29 30.10 20.61
N ALA A 260 -10.28 29.21 20.76
CA ALA A 260 -10.15 27.81 20.35
C ALA A 260 -9.95 27.66 18.82
N GLN A 261 -10.69 28.44 18.02
CA GLN A 261 -10.56 28.45 16.56
C GLN A 261 -9.17 28.91 16.10
N LEU A 262 -8.60 29.94 16.73
CA LEU A 262 -7.23 30.39 16.43
C LEU A 262 -6.22 29.26 16.64
N VAL A 263 -6.33 28.52 17.74
CA VAL A 263 -5.45 27.37 18.01
C VAL A 263 -5.65 26.27 16.96
N HIS A 264 -6.90 25.96 16.58
CA HIS A 264 -7.19 24.97 15.54
C HIS A 264 -6.61 25.37 14.19
N VAL A 265 -6.70 26.65 13.82
CA VAL A 265 -6.11 27.18 12.58
C VAL A 265 -4.59 27.12 12.61
N ALA A 266 -3.96 27.51 13.72
CA ALA A 266 -2.52 27.41 13.88
C ALA A 266 -2.04 25.95 13.78
N VAL A 267 -2.66 25.04 14.53
CA VAL A 267 -2.30 23.60 14.55
C VAL A 267 -2.54 22.97 13.18
N SER A 268 -3.70 23.18 12.55
CA SER A 268 -4.00 22.62 11.21
C SER A 268 -3.02 23.12 10.15
N THR A 269 -2.69 24.40 10.15
CA THR A 269 -1.72 24.99 9.22
C THR A 269 -0.33 24.39 9.45
N CYS A 270 0.11 24.25 10.70
CA CYS A 270 1.34 23.55 11.05
C CYS A 270 1.32 22.08 10.57
N LEU A 271 0.23 21.35 10.75
CA LEU A 271 0.10 19.98 10.27
C LEU A 271 0.17 19.88 8.75
N PHE A 272 -0.41 20.83 8.00
CA PHE A 272 -0.30 20.84 6.54
C PHE A 272 1.12 21.16 6.04
N ILE A 273 1.83 22.07 6.70
CA ILE A 273 3.20 22.45 6.35
C ILE A 273 4.20 21.35 6.75
N PHE A 274 4.13 20.86 7.99
CA PHE A 274 5.09 19.91 8.55
C PHE A 274 4.67 18.45 8.46
N GLY A 275 3.46 18.16 7.98
CA GLY A 275 2.88 16.81 7.96
C GLY A 275 3.79 15.76 7.34
N LYS A 276 4.52 16.10 6.26
CA LYS A 276 5.49 15.22 5.61
C LYS A 276 6.64 14.77 6.53
N LYS A 277 7.10 15.64 7.43
CA LYS A 277 8.17 15.32 8.42
C LYS A 277 7.62 14.57 9.62
N LEU A 278 6.35 14.80 9.95
CA LEU A 278 5.66 14.21 11.10
C LEU A 278 5.18 12.78 10.85
N VAL A 279 4.96 12.37 9.59
CA VAL A 279 4.55 10.99 9.27
C VAL A 279 5.59 10.01 9.80
N LYS A 280 5.21 9.17 10.77
CA LYS A 280 6.04 8.03 11.16
C LYS A 280 6.20 7.14 9.93
N PRO A 281 7.41 6.84 9.45
CA PRO A 281 7.59 5.96 8.30
C PRO A 281 7.21 4.53 8.71
N ILE A 282 5.93 4.19 8.62
CA ILE A 282 5.44 2.81 8.62
C ILE A 282 5.69 2.23 7.21
N ARG A 283 6.92 2.40 6.71
CA ARG A 283 7.45 1.63 5.57
C ARG A 283 7.81 0.20 6.00
N ARG A 284 7.75 -0.09 7.29
CA ARG A 284 8.24 -1.34 7.88
C ARG A 284 7.62 -2.59 7.22
N PHE A 285 6.32 -2.62 6.95
CA PHE A 285 5.69 -3.84 6.41
C PHE A 285 5.99 -4.10 4.93
N ASP A 286 5.93 -3.08 4.07
CA ASP A 286 6.24 -3.25 2.64
C ASP A 286 7.75 -3.44 2.41
N THR A 287 8.59 -2.72 3.17
CA THR A 287 10.04 -2.89 3.11
C THR A 287 10.45 -4.27 3.64
N ILE A 288 9.89 -4.76 4.75
CA ILE A 288 10.16 -6.12 5.24
C ILE A 288 9.70 -7.16 4.22
N ARG A 289 8.53 -6.98 3.58
CA ARG A 289 8.05 -7.93 2.57
C ARG A 289 8.96 -7.98 1.35
N ARG A 290 9.44 -6.83 0.87
CA ARG A 290 10.41 -6.74 -0.23
C ARG A 290 11.74 -7.36 0.14
N ILE A 291 12.32 -6.97 1.28
CA ILE A 291 13.58 -7.55 1.78
C ILE A 291 13.46 -9.07 1.91
N LYS A 292 12.33 -9.59 2.40
CA LYS A 292 12.12 -11.03 2.51
C LYS A 292 12.03 -11.71 1.14
N ALA A 293 11.35 -11.10 0.16
CA ALA A 293 11.27 -11.64 -1.19
C ALA A 293 12.64 -11.61 -1.88
N ASP A 294 13.35 -10.49 -1.80
CA ASP A 294 14.69 -10.31 -2.38
C ASP A 294 15.70 -11.27 -1.74
N ALA A 295 15.65 -11.46 -0.42
CA ALA A 295 16.48 -12.43 0.28
C ALA A 295 16.15 -13.88 -0.13
N GLN A 296 14.87 -14.21 -0.33
CA GLN A 296 14.47 -15.54 -0.78
C GLN A 296 14.94 -15.81 -2.21
N GLU A 297 14.81 -14.84 -3.12
CA GLU A 297 15.31 -14.94 -4.49
C GLU A 297 16.84 -15.07 -4.52
N ALA A 298 17.58 -14.29 -3.71
CA ALA A 298 19.02 -14.40 -3.60
C ALA A 298 19.48 -15.78 -3.09
N VAL A 299 18.78 -16.36 -2.10
CA VAL A 299 19.08 -17.71 -1.60
C VAL A 299 18.77 -18.77 -2.65
N GLN A 300 17.65 -18.66 -3.38
CA GLN A 300 17.34 -19.57 -4.50
C GLN A 300 18.39 -19.50 -5.61
N ALA A 301 18.80 -18.29 -5.99
CA ALA A 301 19.82 -18.08 -7.02
C ALA A 301 21.17 -18.66 -6.60
N SER A 302 21.58 -18.46 -5.36
CA SER A 302 22.82 -19.03 -4.79
C SER A 302 22.77 -20.56 -4.79
N TYR A 303 21.64 -21.16 -4.39
CA TYR A 303 21.45 -22.61 -4.40
C TYR A 303 21.56 -23.19 -5.82
N LEU A 304 20.88 -22.57 -6.79
CA LEU A 304 20.95 -23.00 -8.20
C LEU A 304 22.36 -22.82 -8.78
N ALA A 305 23.09 -21.80 -8.37
CA ALA A 305 24.49 -21.62 -8.77
C ALA A 305 25.38 -22.75 -8.21
N ALA A 306 25.21 -23.11 -6.94
CA ALA A 306 25.94 -24.22 -6.33
C ALA A 306 25.64 -25.57 -7.02
N GLU A 307 24.37 -25.85 -7.33
CA GLU A 307 23.99 -27.07 -8.07
C GLU A 307 24.61 -27.09 -9.49
N ARG A 308 24.68 -25.95 -10.18
CA ARG A 308 25.38 -25.86 -11.48
C ARG A 308 26.86 -26.15 -11.36
N THR A 309 27.53 -25.66 -10.30
CA THR A 309 28.94 -25.96 -10.06
C THR A 309 29.16 -27.45 -9.80
N LEU A 310 28.29 -28.10 -9.01
CA LEU A 310 28.36 -29.55 -8.77
C LEU A 310 28.14 -30.34 -10.05
N ARG A 311 27.14 -29.97 -10.85
CA ARG A 311 26.89 -30.56 -12.17
C ARG A 311 28.12 -30.46 -13.07
N ASN A 312 28.72 -29.28 -13.19
CA ASN A 312 29.89 -29.09 -14.05
C ASN A 312 31.07 -29.95 -13.61
N ARG A 313 31.32 -30.06 -12.29
CA ARG A 313 32.35 -30.96 -11.75
C ARG A 313 32.07 -32.42 -12.09
N VAL A 314 30.83 -32.86 -11.94
CA VAL A 314 30.43 -34.24 -12.27
C VAL A 314 30.59 -34.56 -13.75
N VAL A 315 30.25 -33.63 -14.65
CA VAL A 315 30.49 -33.78 -16.09
C VAL A 315 31.99 -33.89 -16.38
N GLU A 316 32.80 -33.00 -15.82
CA GLU A 316 34.26 -33.04 -15.96
C GLU A 316 34.87 -34.35 -15.46
N TYR A 317 34.46 -34.84 -14.28
CA TYR A 317 34.90 -36.14 -13.77
C TYR A 317 34.48 -37.30 -14.66
N SER A 318 33.28 -37.24 -15.25
CA SER A 318 32.82 -38.29 -16.16
C SER A 318 33.68 -38.35 -17.43
N ASP A 319 34.06 -37.20 -17.98
CA ASP A 319 34.94 -37.09 -19.15
C ASP A 319 36.36 -37.59 -18.82
N LEU A 320 36.91 -37.17 -17.67
CA LEU A 320 38.21 -37.65 -17.19
C LEU A 320 38.22 -39.17 -16.99
N ASN A 321 37.13 -39.74 -16.44
CA ASN A 321 37.01 -41.18 -16.25
C ASN A 321 36.99 -41.93 -17.59
N VAL A 322 36.29 -41.42 -18.60
CA VAL A 322 36.30 -42.00 -19.96
C VAL A 322 37.70 -41.98 -20.56
N GLN A 323 38.42 -40.87 -20.41
CA GLN A 323 39.81 -40.74 -20.89
C GLN A 323 40.76 -41.69 -20.16
N MET A 324 40.68 -41.75 -18.82
CA MET A 324 41.47 -42.64 -18.00
C MET A 324 41.23 -44.11 -18.38
N ASN A 325 39.97 -44.51 -18.57
CA ASN A 325 39.62 -45.84 -19.02
C ASN A 325 40.17 -46.16 -20.43
N ARG A 326 40.24 -45.19 -21.35
CA ARG A 326 40.87 -45.38 -22.67
C ARG A 326 42.37 -45.62 -22.55
N ILE A 327 43.08 -44.81 -21.76
CA ILE A 327 44.53 -44.98 -21.53
C ILE A 327 44.80 -46.35 -20.88
N ARG A 328 44.00 -46.69 -19.87
CA ARG A 328 44.09 -47.96 -19.16
C ARG A 328 43.88 -49.17 -20.08
N LYS A 329 42.88 -49.13 -20.95
CA LYS A 329 42.65 -50.19 -21.95
C LYS A 329 43.85 -50.39 -22.89
N ARG A 330 44.52 -49.31 -23.29
CA ARG A 330 45.75 -49.38 -24.12
C ARG A 330 46.90 -50.03 -23.35
N ALA A 331 47.11 -49.64 -22.09
CA ALA A 331 48.15 -50.25 -21.24
C ALA A 331 47.90 -51.75 -21.01
N ILE A 332 46.65 -52.15 -20.77
CA ILE A 332 46.27 -53.57 -20.64
C ILE A 332 46.54 -54.33 -21.94
N ALA A 333 46.29 -53.72 -23.10
CA ALA A 333 46.58 -54.34 -24.40
C ALA A 333 48.10 -54.54 -24.62
N ASP A 334 48.92 -53.53 -24.37
CA ASP A 334 50.39 -53.63 -24.48
C ASP A 334 50.98 -54.69 -23.51
N LEU A 335 50.45 -54.76 -22.29
CA LEU A 335 50.85 -55.82 -21.34
C LEU A 335 50.49 -57.22 -21.82
N ARG A 336 49.34 -57.38 -22.49
CA ARG A 336 48.94 -58.67 -23.10
C ARG A 336 49.83 -59.03 -24.29
N GLU A 337 50.20 -58.06 -25.12
CA GLU A 337 51.09 -58.28 -26.27
C GLU A 337 52.51 -58.72 -25.83
N ARG A 338 53.00 -58.22 -24.69
CA ARG A 338 54.30 -58.59 -24.12
C ARG A 338 54.31 -59.90 -23.32
N GLY A 339 53.19 -60.63 -23.29
CA GLY A 339 53.06 -61.92 -22.59
C GLY A 339 52.78 -61.83 -21.08
N ASN A 340 52.62 -60.62 -20.52
CA ASN A 340 52.39 -60.40 -19.09
C ASN A 340 50.89 -60.50 -18.72
N HIS A 341 50.27 -61.64 -19.01
CA HIS A 341 48.82 -61.83 -18.85
C HIS A 341 48.34 -61.73 -17.40
N ALA A 342 49.13 -62.19 -16.43
CA ALA A 342 48.76 -62.12 -15.01
C ALA A 342 48.61 -60.67 -14.51
N VAL A 343 49.56 -59.81 -14.86
CA VAL A 343 49.55 -58.38 -14.50
C VAL A 343 48.40 -57.65 -15.21
N ALA A 344 48.16 -57.97 -16.49
CA ALA A 344 47.04 -57.40 -17.24
C ALA A 344 45.67 -57.78 -16.65
N MET A 345 45.51 -59.01 -16.13
CA MET A 345 44.28 -59.45 -15.47
C MET A 345 44.06 -58.76 -14.13
N GLU A 346 45.10 -58.63 -13.30
CA GLU A 346 44.98 -57.91 -12.02
C GLU A 346 44.68 -56.43 -12.24
N MET A 347 45.34 -55.79 -13.22
CA MET A 347 45.05 -54.41 -13.59
C MET A 347 43.60 -54.24 -14.09
N THR A 348 43.05 -55.22 -14.81
CA THR A 348 41.65 -55.22 -15.24
C THR A 348 40.71 -55.33 -14.03
N ARG A 349 41.02 -56.20 -13.07
CA ARG A 349 40.22 -56.37 -11.85
C ARG A 349 40.16 -55.08 -11.03
N ILE A 350 41.32 -54.48 -10.75
CA ILE A 350 41.41 -53.20 -10.02
C ILE A 350 40.64 -52.12 -10.78
N ALA A 351 40.75 -52.10 -12.11
CA ALA A 351 40.07 -51.10 -12.92
C ALA A 351 38.56 -51.11 -12.79
N VAL A 352 37.96 -52.31 -12.76
CA VAL A 352 36.50 -52.47 -12.62
C VAL A 352 36.04 -51.99 -11.25
N ILE A 353 36.78 -52.32 -10.19
CA ILE A 353 36.46 -51.90 -8.82
C ILE A 353 36.54 -50.38 -8.70
N GLU A 354 37.64 -49.78 -9.15
CA GLU A 354 37.84 -48.33 -9.10
C GLU A 354 36.79 -47.58 -9.92
N SER A 355 36.48 -48.04 -11.14
CA SER A 355 35.44 -47.41 -11.97
C SER A 355 34.06 -47.49 -11.31
N ARG A 356 33.77 -48.54 -10.55
CA ARG A 356 32.51 -48.67 -9.80
C ARG A 356 32.45 -47.69 -8.64
N LEU A 357 33.50 -47.62 -7.82
CA LEU A 357 33.59 -46.69 -6.70
C LEU A 357 33.52 -45.23 -7.17
N LEU A 358 34.22 -44.90 -8.26
CA LEU A 358 34.15 -43.56 -8.87
C LEU A 358 32.73 -43.23 -9.36
N HIS A 359 32.05 -44.19 -9.99
CA HIS A 359 30.68 -43.99 -10.43
C HIS A 359 29.73 -43.75 -9.25
N GLU A 360 29.86 -44.52 -8.17
CA GLU A 360 29.09 -44.34 -6.94
C GLU A 360 29.35 -42.95 -6.33
N TYR A 361 30.61 -42.53 -6.21
CA TYR A 361 30.99 -41.20 -5.71
C TYR A 361 30.43 -40.06 -6.58
N VAL A 362 30.54 -40.16 -7.90
CA VAL A 362 30.02 -39.15 -8.84
C VAL A 362 28.49 -39.06 -8.76
N SER A 363 27.81 -40.20 -8.66
CA SER A 363 26.35 -40.26 -8.53
C SER A 363 25.84 -39.64 -7.22
N ALA A 364 26.62 -39.74 -6.13
CA ALA A 364 26.31 -39.08 -4.86
C ALA A 364 26.47 -37.55 -4.94
N LEU A 365 27.42 -37.07 -5.75
CA LEU A 365 27.74 -35.65 -5.86
C LEU A 365 26.66 -34.87 -6.61
N TYR A 366 26.21 -35.37 -7.77
CA TYR A 366 25.10 -34.79 -8.55
C TYR A 366 24.37 -35.87 -9.36
N PRO A 367 23.03 -36.00 -9.23
CA PRO A 367 22.25 -37.01 -9.94
C PRO A 367 21.96 -36.59 -11.39
N LEU A 368 22.88 -36.88 -12.31
CA LEU A 368 22.73 -36.60 -13.76
C LEU A 368 21.44 -37.20 -14.36
N GLU A 369 20.94 -38.28 -13.77
CA GLU A 369 19.73 -38.98 -14.23
C GLU A 369 18.46 -38.14 -14.09
N ILE A 370 18.42 -37.17 -13.17
CA ILE A 370 17.28 -36.27 -12.99
C ILE A 370 17.06 -35.40 -14.22
N GLU A 371 18.13 -35.01 -14.93
CA GLU A 371 18.01 -34.19 -16.14
C GLU A 371 17.38 -34.97 -17.30
N THR A 372 17.54 -36.29 -17.32
CA THR A 372 17.11 -37.16 -18.42
C THR A 372 15.77 -37.85 -18.15
N HIS A 373 15.54 -38.29 -16.90
CA HIS A 373 14.37 -39.10 -16.53
C HIS A 373 13.44 -38.36 -15.54
N GLY A 374 13.83 -37.19 -15.07
CA GLY A 374 13.10 -36.42 -14.05
C GLY A 374 13.19 -37.04 -12.65
N LEU A 375 12.64 -36.32 -11.66
CA LEU A 375 12.64 -36.73 -10.25
C LEU A 375 12.06 -38.13 -10.01
N PHE A 376 10.94 -38.46 -10.65
CA PHE A 376 10.29 -39.77 -10.43
C PHE A 376 11.08 -40.92 -11.05
N GLY A 377 11.80 -40.66 -12.14
CA GLY A 377 12.72 -41.63 -12.74
C GLY A 377 13.92 -41.90 -11.84
N SER A 378 14.51 -40.85 -11.25
CA SER A 378 15.67 -41.01 -10.37
C SER A 378 15.34 -41.70 -9.05
N LEU A 379 14.16 -41.44 -8.46
CA LEU A 379 13.74 -42.07 -7.20
C LEU A 379 13.43 -43.57 -7.33
N ARG A 380 13.08 -44.05 -8.53
CA ARG A 380 12.76 -45.47 -8.79
C ARG A 380 13.97 -46.32 -9.16
N ARG A 381 15.14 -45.71 -9.36
CA ARG A 381 16.34 -46.43 -9.83
C ARG A 381 17.13 -47.00 -8.67
N GLU A 382 17.79 -48.12 -8.94
CA GLU A 382 18.72 -48.80 -8.03
C GLU A 382 19.86 -47.89 -7.53
N GLY A 383 20.14 -46.78 -8.21
CA GLY A 383 21.14 -45.80 -7.76
C GLY A 383 20.84 -45.25 -6.36
N LEU A 384 19.56 -44.98 -6.06
CA LEU A 384 19.15 -44.50 -4.74
C LEU A 384 19.27 -45.60 -3.66
N GLU A 385 18.92 -46.83 -4.01
CA GLU A 385 19.06 -48.01 -3.14
C GLU A 385 20.53 -48.26 -2.78
N ARG A 386 21.43 -48.14 -3.76
CA ARG A 386 22.88 -48.29 -3.53
C ARG A 386 23.46 -47.18 -2.66
N LEU A 387 23.00 -45.94 -2.83
CA LEU A 387 23.47 -44.80 -2.04
C LEU A 387 23.05 -44.89 -0.57
N THR A 388 21.87 -45.45 -0.29
CA THR A 388 21.28 -45.48 1.06
C THR A 388 21.33 -46.86 1.71
N SER A 389 21.77 -47.89 0.98
CA SER A 389 21.77 -49.30 1.40
C SER A 389 20.40 -49.80 1.89
N SER A 390 19.31 -49.20 1.41
CA SER A 390 17.93 -49.54 1.79
C SER A 390 17.06 -49.72 0.54
N THR A 391 16.00 -50.53 0.67
CA THR A 391 15.06 -50.79 -0.44
C THR A 391 13.89 -49.82 -0.42
N PHE A 392 13.42 -49.39 -1.60
CA PHE A 392 12.38 -48.35 -1.71
C PHE A 392 11.11 -48.83 -2.42
N GLU A 393 9.96 -48.57 -1.80
CA GLU A 393 8.66 -48.67 -2.45
C GLU A 393 8.10 -47.28 -2.77
N CYS A 394 7.90 -46.99 -4.06
CA CYS A 394 7.57 -45.65 -4.55
C CYS A 394 6.14 -45.52 -5.11
N LEU A 395 5.28 -44.75 -4.41
CA LEU A 395 3.97 -44.30 -4.88
C LEU A 395 4.03 -42.85 -5.38
N LEU A 396 4.15 -42.68 -6.70
CA LEU A 396 4.40 -41.37 -7.32
C LEU A 396 3.21 -40.97 -8.20
N TYR A 397 2.60 -39.82 -7.91
CA TYR A 397 1.42 -39.32 -8.60
C TYR A 397 1.68 -37.95 -9.27
N GLY A 398 1.25 -37.83 -10.52
CA GLY A 398 1.35 -36.60 -11.31
C GLY A 398 2.58 -36.59 -12.23
N ASP A 399 2.79 -35.44 -12.88
CA ASP A 399 3.81 -35.27 -13.92
C ASP A 399 4.89 -34.28 -13.47
N CYS A 400 6.08 -34.80 -13.16
CA CYS A 400 7.22 -34.01 -12.70
C CYS A 400 7.88 -33.18 -13.80
N SER A 401 7.72 -33.54 -15.07
CA SER A 401 8.37 -32.83 -16.20
C SER A 401 7.96 -31.35 -16.29
N LYS A 402 6.82 -31.00 -15.69
CA LYS A 402 6.26 -29.63 -15.65
C LYS A 402 6.86 -28.76 -14.55
N LEU A 403 7.56 -29.34 -13.59
CA LEU A 403 8.26 -28.62 -12.52
C LEU A 403 9.63 -28.17 -13.01
N SER A 404 10.11 -27.02 -12.53
CA SER A 404 11.47 -26.59 -12.86
C SER A 404 12.52 -27.62 -12.41
N LEU A 405 13.61 -27.75 -13.17
CA LEU A 405 14.72 -28.62 -12.79
C LEU A 405 15.26 -28.29 -11.39
N GLY A 406 15.30 -27.01 -11.04
CA GLY A 406 15.69 -26.54 -9.71
C GLY A 406 14.80 -27.10 -8.59
N LEU A 407 13.48 -27.08 -8.78
CA LEU A 407 12.53 -27.64 -7.81
C LEU A 407 12.64 -29.17 -7.73
N GLN A 408 12.87 -29.85 -8.86
CA GLN A 408 13.08 -31.30 -8.90
C GLN A 408 14.35 -31.71 -8.13
N LEU A 409 15.47 -31.00 -8.35
CA LEU A 409 16.72 -31.23 -7.62
C LEU A 409 16.57 -30.95 -6.12
N ALA A 410 15.94 -29.82 -5.76
CA ALA A 410 15.67 -29.50 -4.37
C ALA A 410 14.81 -30.58 -3.70
N ALA A 411 13.78 -31.08 -4.38
CA ALA A 411 12.93 -32.15 -3.88
C ALA A 411 13.72 -33.45 -3.66
N TYR A 412 14.59 -33.84 -4.59
CA TYR A 412 15.48 -35.02 -4.46
C TYR A 412 16.47 -34.87 -3.30
N ARG A 413 17.10 -33.70 -3.17
CA ARG A 413 18.02 -33.43 -2.05
C ARG A 413 17.29 -33.44 -0.71
N CYS A 414 16.06 -32.93 -0.67
CA CYS A 414 15.24 -33.01 0.53
C CYS A 414 14.73 -34.42 0.83
N THR A 415 14.57 -35.32 -0.15
CA THR A 415 14.30 -36.73 0.17
C THR A 415 15.50 -37.38 0.83
N LEU A 416 16.71 -37.13 0.34
CA LEU A 416 17.94 -37.67 0.93
C LEU A 416 18.10 -37.18 2.38
N ASN A 417 18.03 -35.87 2.60
CA ASN A 417 18.08 -35.31 3.96
C ASN A 417 16.91 -35.80 4.84
N ALA A 418 15.73 -36.07 4.26
CA ALA A 418 14.61 -36.64 5.03
C ALA A 418 14.88 -38.09 5.47
N LEU A 419 15.57 -38.88 4.64
CA LEU A 419 16.01 -40.23 4.99
C LEU A 419 17.05 -40.20 6.11
N GLU A 420 17.99 -39.25 6.07
CA GLU A 420 18.98 -39.06 7.16
C GLU A 420 18.35 -38.70 8.51
N LEU A 421 17.20 -38.01 8.49
CA LEU A 421 16.44 -37.62 9.69
C LEU A 421 15.53 -38.73 10.24
N LEU A 422 15.29 -39.77 9.44
CA LEU A 422 14.54 -40.96 9.84
C LEU A 422 15.49 -41.97 10.50
N PRO A 423 14.97 -42.85 11.38
CA PRO A 423 15.77 -43.95 11.92
C PRO A 423 16.19 -44.90 10.80
N GLU A 424 17.30 -45.63 11.03
CA GLU A 424 17.78 -46.64 10.08
C GLU A 424 16.73 -47.73 9.89
N ALA A 425 16.44 -48.04 8.62
CA ALA A 425 15.45 -49.02 8.22
C ALA A 425 15.89 -49.69 6.92
N ASP A 426 15.65 -51.00 6.81
CA ASP A 426 15.95 -51.79 5.61
C ASP A 426 14.99 -51.45 4.45
N LYS A 427 13.80 -50.92 4.78
CA LYS A 427 12.73 -50.57 3.85
C LYS A 427 12.18 -49.18 4.10
N HIS A 428 12.04 -48.41 3.02
CA HIS A 428 11.44 -47.07 3.05
C HIS A 428 10.30 -46.97 2.02
N PHE A 429 9.20 -46.34 2.42
CA PHE A 429 8.10 -46.01 1.51
C PHE A 429 8.14 -44.52 1.15
N LEU A 430 8.10 -44.23 -0.15
CA LEU A 430 8.11 -42.88 -0.70
C LEU A 430 6.77 -42.60 -1.38
N HIS A 431 6.06 -41.58 -0.91
CA HIS A 431 4.84 -41.11 -1.55
C HIS A 431 5.02 -39.66 -2.01
N ALA A 432 4.99 -39.44 -3.32
CA ALA A 432 5.09 -38.11 -3.90
C ALA A 432 3.84 -37.76 -4.72
N ARG A 433 3.38 -36.50 -4.62
CA ARG A 433 2.27 -35.98 -5.40
C ARG A 433 2.59 -34.59 -5.93
N VAL A 434 2.57 -34.43 -7.25
CA VAL A 434 2.66 -33.14 -7.92
C VAL A 434 1.29 -32.45 -7.91
N TRP A 435 1.27 -31.15 -7.64
CA TRP A 435 0.06 -30.34 -7.65
C TRP A 435 0.25 -29.04 -8.41
N ARG A 436 -0.86 -28.51 -8.94
CA ARG A 436 -0.92 -27.22 -9.61
C ARG A 436 -2.22 -26.52 -9.22
N GLY A 437 -2.14 -25.26 -8.83
CA GLY A 437 -3.32 -24.50 -8.42
C GLY A 437 -2.98 -23.11 -7.88
N ARG A 438 -3.93 -22.17 -7.98
CA ARG A 438 -3.81 -20.80 -7.44
C ARG A 438 -2.54 -20.04 -7.90
N GLY A 439 -2.07 -20.30 -9.11
CA GLY A 439 -0.88 -19.64 -9.68
C GLY A 439 0.46 -20.19 -9.19
N ALA A 440 0.46 -21.28 -8.43
CA ALA A 440 1.65 -22.00 -8.02
C ALA A 440 1.62 -23.45 -8.51
N GLN A 441 2.79 -24.05 -8.60
CA GLN A 441 2.97 -25.47 -8.81
C GLN A 441 3.98 -26.00 -7.80
N GLY A 442 3.88 -27.28 -7.47
CA GLY A 442 4.71 -27.83 -6.40
C GLY A 442 4.60 -29.33 -6.26
N ILE A 443 5.34 -29.85 -5.28
CA ILE A 443 5.36 -31.27 -4.94
C ILE A 443 5.17 -31.44 -3.43
N VAL A 444 4.35 -32.43 -3.07
CA VAL A 444 4.25 -32.94 -1.71
C VAL A 444 4.95 -34.29 -1.67
N MET A 445 5.80 -34.49 -0.68
CA MET A 445 6.52 -35.74 -0.48
C MET A 445 6.30 -36.23 0.95
N ARG A 446 6.10 -37.54 1.09
CA ARG A 446 6.03 -38.24 2.37
C ARG A 446 7.02 -39.38 2.33
N VAL A 447 7.85 -39.46 3.35
CA VAL A 447 8.86 -40.50 3.53
C VAL A 447 8.50 -41.25 4.80
N PHE A 448 8.40 -42.57 4.69
CA PHE A 448 8.11 -43.49 5.78
C PHE A 448 9.29 -44.46 5.94
N ALA A 449 9.71 -44.71 7.17
CA ALA A 449 10.66 -45.75 7.51
C ALA A 449 9.92 -46.95 8.11
N ASP A 450 10.18 -48.16 7.61
CA ASP A 450 9.62 -49.40 8.14
C ASP A 450 10.61 -50.05 9.11
N THR A 451 10.37 -49.88 10.41
CA THR A 451 11.26 -50.35 11.47
C THR A 451 10.74 -51.63 12.12
N SER A 452 10.27 -52.60 11.34
CA SER A 452 9.71 -53.86 11.87
C SER A 452 10.72 -54.75 12.60
N LEU A 453 12.02 -54.38 12.64
CA LEU A 453 13.11 -55.23 13.16
C LEU A 453 14.12 -54.54 14.12
N ILE A 454 13.99 -53.24 14.44
CA ILE A 454 14.99 -52.52 15.28
C ILE A 454 14.30 -51.56 16.25
N ASP A 455 14.73 -51.56 17.52
CA ASP A 455 14.35 -50.55 18.52
C ASP A 455 14.65 -49.15 17.98
N SER A 456 13.60 -48.36 17.79
CA SER A 456 13.65 -47.07 17.10
C SER A 456 14.47 -46.03 17.87
N VAL A 457 15.78 -46.01 17.70
CA VAL A 457 16.62 -44.95 18.24
C VAL A 457 16.51 -43.72 17.34
N ARG A 458 15.96 -42.66 17.91
CA ARG A 458 15.80 -41.35 17.27
C ARG A 458 17.16 -40.79 16.85
N ARG A 459 17.40 -40.62 15.54
CA ARG A 459 18.52 -39.80 15.02
C ARG A 459 18.14 -38.32 15.11
N ASP A 460 18.40 -37.69 16.25
CA ASP A 460 18.33 -36.24 16.38
C ASP A 460 19.68 -35.62 16.01
N SER A 461 19.86 -35.32 14.73
CA SER A 461 20.91 -34.40 14.31
C SER A 461 20.30 -33.00 14.15
N PRO A 462 20.48 -32.09 15.14
CA PRO A 462 19.93 -30.73 15.05
C PRO A 462 20.51 -29.96 13.85
N GLU A 463 21.73 -30.29 13.45
CA GLU A 463 22.40 -29.72 12.27
C GLU A 463 21.75 -30.20 10.97
N ALA A 464 21.51 -31.50 10.82
CA ALA A 464 20.84 -32.05 9.63
C ALA A 464 19.39 -31.52 9.49
N GLU A 465 18.68 -31.36 10.63
CA GLU A 465 17.34 -30.78 10.61
C GLU A 465 17.37 -29.28 10.24
N ALA A 466 18.37 -28.54 10.72
CA ALA A 466 18.56 -27.15 10.37
C ALA A 466 18.87 -26.98 8.87
N GLU A 467 19.75 -27.82 8.32
CA GLU A 467 20.07 -27.82 6.89
C GLU A 467 18.84 -28.16 6.04
N PHE A 468 18.12 -29.23 6.39
CA PHE A 468 16.89 -29.63 5.72
C PHE A 468 15.86 -28.50 5.72
N ARG A 469 15.67 -27.84 6.86
CA ARG A 469 14.73 -26.72 7.02
C ARG A 469 15.17 -25.49 6.22
N ALA A 470 16.47 -25.20 6.14
CA ALA A 470 17.00 -24.10 5.36
C ALA A 470 16.76 -24.31 3.85
N ARG A 471 17.07 -25.51 3.34
CA ARG A 471 16.83 -25.89 1.93
C ARG A 471 15.34 -25.90 1.58
N LEU A 472 14.48 -26.32 2.51
CA LEU A 472 13.04 -26.29 2.29
C LEU A 472 12.48 -24.87 2.24
N LYS A 473 12.96 -23.99 3.13
CA LYS A 473 12.54 -22.58 3.18
C LYS A 473 12.97 -21.79 1.94
N SER A 474 14.11 -22.10 1.33
CA SER A 474 14.53 -21.42 0.09
C SER A 474 13.50 -21.61 -1.02
N HIS A 475 12.90 -22.79 -1.13
CA HIS A 475 11.83 -23.11 -2.09
C HIS A 475 10.40 -22.88 -1.54
N GLY A 476 10.25 -21.95 -0.58
CA GLY A 476 8.94 -21.59 -0.02
C GLY A 476 8.20 -22.76 0.66
N GLY A 477 8.93 -23.82 1.00
CA GLY A 477 8.39 -25.08 1.48
C GLY A 477 8.17 -25.11 2.98
N THR A 478 7.39 -26.11 3.42
CA THR A 478 7.14 -26.40 4.84
C THR A 478 7.19 -27.89 5.07
N PHE A 479 7.64 -28.32 6.24
CA PHE A 479 7.60 -29.72 6.64
C PHE A 479 6.79 -29.89 7.92
N ARG A 480 6.28 -31.10 8.09
CA ARG A 480 5.65 -31.58 9.30
C ARG A 480 6.12 -33.01 9.56
N ARG A 481 6.67 -33.25 10.74
CA ARG A 481 6.91 -34.59 11.27
C ARG A 481 5.69 -34.99 12.08
N ARG A 482 4.92 -35.98 11.62
CA ARG A 482 3.71 -36.46 12.32
C ARG A 482 4.03 -37.56 13.32
N HIS A 483 5.01 -38.39 12.99
CA HIS A 483 5.45 -39.52 13.80
C HIS A 483 6.97 -39.67 13.68
N ALA A 484 7.61 -40.41 14.59
CA ALA A 484 9.06 -40.63 14.57
C ALA A 484 9.53 -41.20 13.21
N LEU A 485 8.69 -42.05 12.61
CA LEU A 485 8.91 -42.76 11.35
C LEU A 485 8.39 -42.05 10.09
N VAL A 486 7.73 -40.88 10.23
CA VAL A 486 7.04 -40.23 9.09
C VAL A 486 7.37 -38.75 8.98
N LEU A 487 7.98 -38.39 7.86
CA LEU A 487 8.31 -37.02 7.50
C LEU A 487 7.54 -36.60 6.24
N THR A 488 6.77 -35.52 6.35
CA THR A 488 6.04 -34.93 5.21
C THR A 488 6.56 -33.54 4.93
N PHE A 489 6.90 -33.25 3.67
CA PHE A 489 7.28 -31.91 3.26
C PHE A 489 6.61 -31.50 1.94
N LEU A 490 6.46 -30.20 1.76
CA LEU A 490 5.90 -29.57 0.57
C LEU A 490 6.84 -28.48 0.10
N MET A 491 7.01 -28.39 -1.22
CA MET A 491 7.72 -27.30 -1.89
C MET A 491 6.82 -26.69 -2.96
N ALA A 492 7.00 -25.40 -3.22
CA ALA A 492 6.20 -24.68 -4.20
C ALA A 492 7.06 -23.66 -4.96
N GLU A 493 6.72 -23.46 -6.22
CA GLU A 493 7.25 -22.40 -7.07
C GLU A 493 6.11 -21.61 -7.71
N ALA A 494 6.39 -20.35 -8.07
CA ALA A 494 5.46 -19.54 -8.85
C ALA A 494 5.32 -20.17 -10.26
N SER A 495 4.08 -20.36 -10.72
CA SER A 495 3.86 -20.95 -12.04
C SER A 495 4.29 -19.96 -13.14
N PRO A 496 5.08 -20.38 -14.14
CA PRO A 496 5.55 -19.49 -15.21
C PRO A 496 4.40 -18.91 -16.06
N ALA A 497 3.21 -19.54 -16.04
CA ALA A 497 2.03 -19.10 -16.78
C ALA A 497 1.44 -17.74 -16.32
N ILE A 498 1.89 -17.17 -15.20
CA ILE A 498 1.41 -15.87 -14.70
C ILE A 498 2.50 -14.78 -14.77
N ALA A 499 3.77 -15.14 -15.01
CA ALA A 499 4.84 -14.13 -15.13
C ALA A 499 4.64 -13.20 -16.34
N THR A 500 3.92 -13.65 -17.37
CA THR A 500 3.51 -12.84 -18.54
C THR A 500 2.20 -12.08 -18.35
N ALA A 501 1.44 -12.36 -17.29
CA ALA A 501 0.25 -11.59 -16.95
C ALA A 501 0.67 -10.45 -16.02
N GLN A 502 0.99 -9.29 -16.60
CA GLN A 502 0.90 -8.02 -15.88
C GLN A 502 -0.36 -8.05 -15.01
N PRO A 503 -0.29 -7.74 -13.71
CA PRO A 503 -1.49 -7.65 -12.89
C PRO A 503 -2.35 -6.54 -13.46
N SER A 504 -3.38 -6.92 -14.22
CA SER A 504 -4.37 -5.97 -14.72
C SER A 504 -4.89 -5.14 -13.54
N SER A 505 -4.77 -3.83 -13.67
CA SER A 505 -5.08 -2.81 -12.66
C SER A 505 -6.59 -2.64 -12.43
N VAL A 506 -7.40 -3.61 -12.87
CA VAL A 506 -8.84 -3.56 -12.81
C VAL A 506 -9.32 -4.58 -11.77
N PRO A 507 -10.02 -4.14 -10.71
CA PRO A 507 -10.68 -5.05 -9.79
C PRO A 507 -11.63 -5.96 -10.57
N ARG A 508 -11.45 -7.28 -10.42
CA ARG A 508 -12.17 -8.34 -11.17
C ARG A 508 -13.70 -8.27 -11.07
N TRP A 509 -14.23 -7.49 -10.12
CA TRP A 509 -15.65 -7.23 -9.88
C TRP A 509 -16.31 -6.30 -10.93
N LEU A 510 -15.53 -5.55 -11.71
CA LEU A 510 -16.05 -4.68 -12.78
C LEU A 510 -16.24 -5.39 -14.12
N ALA A 511 -15.61 -6.56 -14.33
CA ALA A 511 -15.71 -7.33 -15.58
C ALA A 511 -17.03 -8.10 -15.71
N ALA A 512 -17.79 -8.26 -14.62
CA ALA A 512 -19.02 -9.06 -14.61
C ALA A 512 -20.29 -8.31 -15.05
N ARG A 513 -20.19 -7.04 -15.51
CA ARG A 513 -21.36 -6.21 -15.87
C ARG A 513 -21.53 -5.86 -17.35
N HIS A 514 -20.70 -6.38 -18.26
CA HIS A 514 -20.82 -6.15 -19.70
C HIS A 514 -21.05 -7.43 -20.52
N ALA A 515 -21.63 -8.45 -19.90
CA ALA A 515 -22.20 -9.59 -20.59
C ALA A 515 -23.66 -9.76 -20.15
N ARG A 516 -24.53 -8.92 -20.71
CA ARG A 516 -25.96 -9.18 -20.95
C ARG A 516 -26.47 -8.18 -21.96
#